data_AF-A0A534N9G8-F1
#
_entry.id   AF-A0A534N9G8-F1
#
_cell.length_a   1.000
_cell.length_b   1.000
_cell.length_c   1.000
_cell.angle_alpha   90.00
_cell.angle_beta   90.00
_cell.angle_gamma   90.00
#
_symmetry.space_group_name_H-M   'P 1'
#
loop_
_entity.id
_entity.type
_entity.pdbx_description
1 polymer ?
#
loop_
_entity_poly.entity_id
_entity_poly.type
_entity_poly.pdbx_seq_one_letter_code
_entity_poly.pdbx_strand_id
1 'polypeptide(L)'
;MTDIQFCTDDEIDNAIRAILCAAFCAEDSEELRRLVRLRLPSAATPEQIVDAVCAELRWQGRLEFEEQRRLQAAQVLAAFFDLPISERETLALMGLV
;
A
#
# COMPACT_ATOMS: atom_id res chain seq x y z
N MET A 1 -16.18 3.38 -14.30
CA MET A 1 -14.92 2.84 -13.79
C MET A 1 -15.28 2.18 -12.49
N THR A 2 -15.11 0.87 -12.39
CA THR A 2 -15.46 0.08 -11.21
C THR A 2 -14.72 0.68 -10.01
N ASP A 3 -15.46 1.14 -9.00
CA ASP A 3 -14.91 1.56 -7.71
C ASP A 3 -14.30 0.34 -7.02
N ILE A 4 -13.04 0.07 -7.33
CA ILE A 4 -12.27 -1.00 -6.71
C ILE A 4 -11.91 -0.51 -5.30
N GLN A 5 -12.43 -1.20 -4.28
CA GLN A 5 -12.21 -0.90 -2.87
C GLN A 5 -11.62 -2.12 -2.17
N PHE A 6 -10.71 -1.87 -1.23
CA PHE A 6 -10.23 -2.86 -0.29
C PHE A 6 -11.27 -3.02 0.83
N CYS A 7 -11.68 -4.25 1.10
CA CYS A 7 -12.85 -4.53 1.95
C CYS A 7 -12.48 -5.09 3.32
N THR A 8 -11.29 -5.68 3.48
CA THR A 8 -10.81 -6.22 4.76
C THR A 8 -9.57 -5.48 5.26
N ASP A 9 -9.41 -5.44 6.58
CA ASP A 9 -8.25 -4.80 7.21
C ASP A 9 -6.93 -5.46 6.77
N ASP A 10 -6.93 -6.80 6.66
CA ASP A 10 -5.77 -7.57 6.19
C ASP A 10 -5.39 -7.22 4.74
N GLU A 11 -6.39 -7.00 3.88
CA GLU A 11 -6.17 -6.64 2.49
C GLU A 11 -5.55 -5.23 2.36
N ILE A 12 -6.04 -4.29 3.17
CA ILE A 12 -5.49 -2.92 3.25
C ILE A 12 -4.05 -2.96 3.77
N ASP A 13 -3.78 -3.69 4.84
CA ASP A 13 -2.44 -3.80 5.43
C ASP A 13 -1.44 -4.46 4.48
N ASN A 14 -1.87 -5.50 3.76
CA ASN A 14 -1.06 -6.17 2.74
C ASN A 14 -0.80 -5.26 1.53
N ALA A 15 -1.80 -4.47 1.11
CA ALA A 15 -1.63 -3.48 0.05
C ALA A 15 -0.63 -2.37 0.44
N ILE A 16 -0.71 -1.85 1.66
CA ILE A 16 0.25 -0.88 2.21
C ILE A 16 1.66 -1.49 2.21
N ARG A 17 1.81 -2.72 2.73
CA ARG A 17 3.11 -3.41 2.73
C ARG A 17 3.68 -3.58 1.32
N ALA A 18 2.85 -4.02 0.37
CA ALA A 18 3.27 -4.24 -1.00
C ALA A 18 3.86 -2.97 -1.64
N ILE A 19 3.19 -1.82 -1.50
CA ILE A 19 3.72 -0.57 -2.06
C ILE A 19 4.92 -0.03 -1.29
N LEU A 20 4.97 -0.17 0.03
CA LEU A 20 6.12 0.25 0.83
C LEU A 20 7.39 -0.49 0.38
N CYS A 21 7.30 -1.81 0.22
CA CYS A 21 8.41 -2.64 -0.24
C CYS A 21 8.74 -2.42 -1.72
N ALA A 22 7.75 -2.55 -2.61
CA ALA A 22 7.98 -2.60 -4.04
C ALA A 22 8.08 -1.22 -4.70
N ALA A 23 7.32 -0.23 -4.22
CA ALA A 23 7.27 1.09 -4.83
C ALA A 23 8.15 2.10 -4.12
N PHE A 24 8.25 2.08 -2.79
CA PHE A 24 9.02 3.07 -2.03
C PHE A 24 10.37 2.56 -1.52
N CYS A 25 10.66 1.26 -1.66
CA CYS A 25 11.84 0.61 -1.08
C CYS A 25 12.03 0.98 0.40
N ALA A 26 10.94 1.24 1.11
CA ALA A 26 10.97 1.54 2.52
C ALA A 26 11.13 0.22 3.27
N GLU A 27 11.96 0.21 4.31
CA GLU A 27 11.95 -0.89 5.27
C GLU A 27 10.53 -1.10 5.77
N ASP A 28 10.10 -2.36 5.77
CA ASP A 28 8.79 -2.75 6.24
C ASP A 28 8.68 -2.51 7.75
N SER A 29 8.28 -1.29 8.12
CA SER A 29 8.10 -0.89 9.51
C SER A 29 6.63 -1.01 9.88
N GLU A 30 6.37 -1.85 10.88
CA GLU A 30 5.04 -2.02 11.46
C GLU A 30 4.46 -0.69 11.96
N GLU A 31 5.32 0.20 12.47
CA GLU A 31 4.93 1.54 12.91
C GLU A 31 4.42 2.39 11.74
N LEU A 32 5.13 2.37 10.61
CA LEU A 32 4.72 3.13 9.41
C LEU A 32 3.38 2.61 8.88
N ARG A 33 3.18 1.30 8.82
CA ARG A 33 1.88 0.73 8.41
C ARG A 33 0.74 1.15 9.33
N ARG A 34 0.95 1.12 10.65
CA ARG A 34 -0.06 1.56 11.62
C ARG A 34 -0.41 3.04 11.45
N LEU A 35 0.58 3.90 11.22
CA LEU A 35 0.36 5.33 10.97
C LEU A 35 -0.44 5.57 9.69
N VAL A 36 -0.08 4.89 8.60
CA VAL A 36 -0.84 4.92 7.33
C VAL A 36 -2.27 4.42 7.55
N ARG A 37 -2.45 3.30 8.25
CA ARG A 37 -3.78 2.72 8.52
C ARG A 37 -4.68 3.66 9.32
N LEU A 38 -4.13 4.39 10.30
CA LEU A 38 -4.87 5.38 11.09
C LEU A 38 -5.42 6.54 10.24
N ARG A 39 -4.81 6.82 9.08
CA ARG A 39 -5.28 7.85 8.14
C ARG A 39 -6.29 7.34 7.12
N LEU A 40 -6.50 6.03 7.04
CA LEU A 40 -7.36 5.41 6.04
C LEU A 40 -8.75 5.07 6.59
N PRO A 41 -9.81 5.20 5.77
CA PRO A 41 -11.13 4.70 6.11
C PRO A 41 -11.15 3.17 6.21
N SER A 42 -12.24 2.60 6.75
CA SER A 42 -12.43 1.15 6.85
C SER A 42 -12.45 0.46 5.49
N ALA A 43 -12.98 1.12 4.46
CA ALA A 43 -12.87 0.71 3.06
C ALA A 43 -12.06 1.77 2.31
N ALA A 44 -10.85 1.42 1.89
CA ALA A 44 -9.92 2.33 1.25
C ALA A 44 -9.83 2.06 -0.26
N THR A 45 -9.72 3.13 -1.05
CA THR A 45 -9.38 3.01 -2.47
C THR A 45 -7.85 2.93 -2.65
N PRO A 46 -7.36 2.43 -3.80
CA PRO A 46 -5.92 2.32 -4.05
C PRO A 46 -5.24 3.69 -4.01
N GLU A 47 -5.90 4.71 -4.55
CA GLU A 47 -5.43 6.10 -4.53
C GLU A 47 -5.31 6.63 -3.09
N GLN A 48 -6.29 6.34 -2.22
CA GLN A 48 -6.22 6.73 -0.82
C GLN A 48 -5.05 6.09 -0.10
N ILE A 49 -4.76 4.80 -0.37
CA ILE A 49 -3.60 4.10 0.20
C ILE A 49 -2.30 4.77 -0.25
N VAL A 50 -2.14 5.07 -1.54
CA VAL A 50 -0.96 5.74 -2.07
C VAL A 50 -0.79 7.13 -1.45
N ASP A 51 -1.87 7.91 -1.36
CA ASP A 51 -1.81 9.24 -0.77
C ASP A 51 -1.48 9.22 0.72
N ALA A 52 -2.01 8.26 1.47
CA ALA A 52 -1.68 8.08 2.89
C ALA A 52 -0.20 7.71 3.07
N VAL A 53 0.32 6.78 2.28
CA VAL A 53 1.76 6.42 2.30
C VAL A 53 2.64 7.60 1.92
N CYS A 54 2.31 8.31 0.85
CA CYS A 54 3.04 9.52 0.45
C CYS A 54 3.00 10.59 1.54
N ALA A 55 1.86 10.79 2.20
CA ALA A 55 1.74 11.77 3.28
C ALA A 55 2.67 11.42 4.45
N GLU A 56 2.74 10.16 4.87
CA GLU A 56 3.64 9.72 5.93
C GLU A 56 5.12 9.84 5.55
N LEU A 57 5.49 9.36 4.36
CA LEU A 57 6.88 9.45 3.89
C LEU A 57 7.31 10.91 3.71
N ARG A 58 6.41 11.79 3.27
CA ARG A 58 6.67 13.24 3.20
C ARG A 58 6.88 13.82 4.58
N TRP A 59 6.05 13.45 5.56
CA TRP A 59 6.19 13.87 6.95
C TRP A 59 7.52 13.43 7.57
N GLN A 60 7.99 12.24 7.22
CA GLN A 60 9.30 11.72 7.66
C GLN A 60 10.49 12.31 6.88
N GLY A 61 10.25 13.12 5.83
CA GLY A 61 11.30 13.63 4.96
C GLY A 61 11.98 12.56 4.10
N ARG A 62 11.31 11.41 3.89
CA ARG A 62 11.81 10.24 3.15
C ARG A 62 11.20 10.09 1.75
N LEU A 63 10.38 11.06 1.33
CA LEU A 63 9.71 11.01 0.04
C LEU A 63 10.56 11.68 -1.04
N GLU A 64 11.32 10.87 -1.77
CA GLU A 64 12.05 11.29 -2.96
C GLU A 64 11.33 10.81 -4.23
N PHE A 65 11.38 11.61 -5.30
CA PHE A 65 10.78 11.29 -6.61
C PHE A 65 9.30 10.90 -6.54
N GLU A 66 8.51 11.72 -5.83
CA GLU A 66 7.11 11.45 -5.50
C GLU A 66 6.25 11.02 -6.70
N GLU A 67 6.30 11.73 -7.82
CA GLU A 67 5.50 11.38 -9.02
C GLU A 67 5.84 9.98 -9.56
N GLN A 68 7.13 9.66 -9.65
CA GLN A 68 7.60 8.34 -10.13
C GLN A 68 7.17 7.23 -9.17
N ARG A 69 7.33 7.48 -7.86
CA ARG A 69 6.97 6.52 -6.80
C ARG A 69 5.46 6.28 -6.74
N ARG A 70 4.65 7.34 -6.95
CA ARG A 70 3.19 7.22 -7.07
C ARG A 70 2.78 6.39 -8.28
N LEU A 71 3.39 6.61 -9.43
CA LEU A 71 3.13 5.81 -10.63
C LEU A 71 3.48 4.32 -10.38
N GLN A 72 4.63 4.07 -9.77
CA GLN A 72 5.06 2.71 -9.42
C GLN A 72 4.11 2.07 -8.39
N ALA A 73 3.66 2.81 -7.38
CA ALA A 73 2.70 2.33 -6.39
C ALA A 73 1.35 1.98 -7.04
N ALA A 74 0.87 2.81 -7.96
CA ALA A 74 -0.35 2.52 -8.72
C ALA A 74 -0.21 1.23 -9.56
N GLN A 75 0.95 1.00 -10.19
CA GLN A 75 1.22 -0.24 -10.93
C GLN A 75 1.29 -1.47 -10.02
N VAL A 76 1.93 -1.35 -8.85
CA VAL A 76 1.99 -2.43 -7.85
C VAL A 76 0.58 -2.77 -7.34
N LEU A 77 -0.24 -1.77 -7.05
CA LEU A 77 -1.62 -1.99 -6.60
C LEU A 77 -2.48 -2.60 -7.71
N ALA A 78 -2.31 -2.18 -8.96
CA ALA A 78 -3.01 -2.80 -10.08
C ALA A 78 -2.66 -4.30 -10.19
N ALA A 79 -1.36 -4.65 -10.12
CA ALA A 79 -0.92 -6.04 -10.11
C ALA A 79 -1.42 -6.81 -8.86
N PHE A 80 -1.52 -6.14 -7.71
CA PHE A 80 -2.09 -6.71 -6.49
C PHE A 80 -3.58 -7.02 -6.65
N PHE A 81 -4.34 -6.18 -7.35
CA PHE A 81 -5.77 -6.42 -7.63
C PHE A 81 -6.03 -7.55 -8.61
N ASP A 82 -5.10 -7.80 -9.52
CA ASP A 82 -5.18 -8.94 -10.44
C ASP A 82 -5.07 -10.28 -9.69
N LEU A 83 -4.59 -10.28 -8.45
CA LEU A 83 -4.54 -11.47 -7.61
C LEU A 83 -5.91 -11.79 -6.99
N PRO A 84 -6.26 -13.08 -6.84
CA PRO A 84 -7.48 -13.50 -6.17
C PRO A 84 -7.46 -13.03 -4.70
N ILE A 85 -8.64 -12.75 -4.13
CA ILE A 85 -8.77 -12.24 -2.76
C ILE A 85 -8.04 -13.12 -1.74
N SER A 86 -8.14 -14.45 -1.89
CA SER A 86 -7.41 -15.41 -1.04
C SER A 86 -5.89 -15.18 -1.05
N GLU A 87 -5.30 -14.80 -2.18
CA GLU A 87 -3.89 -14.47 -2.26
C GLU A 87 -3.59 -13.08 -1.71
N ARG A 88 -4.47 -12.09 -1.92
CA ARG A 88 -4.34 -10.75 -1.34
C ARG A 88 -4.31 -10.75 0.19
N GLU A 89 -5.10 -11.61 0.83
CA GLU A 89 -5.09 -11.80 2.28
C GLU A 89 -3.88 -12.65 2.73
N THR A 90 -3.45 -13.63 1.91
CA THR A 90 -2.36 -14.56 2.24
C THR A 90 -0.95 -14.02 1.94
N LEU A 91 -0.81 -12.98 1.12
CA LEU A 91 0.47 -12.35 0.77
C LEU A 91 1.26 -11.83 1.98
N ALA A 92 0.68 -11.88 3.19
CA ALA A 92 1.40 -11.87 4.47
C ALA A 92 2.60 -12.85 4.54
N LEU A 93 2.65 -13.87 3.70
CA LEU A 93 3.68 -14.93 3.76
C LEU A 93 4.76 -14.92 2.67
N MET A 94 4.61 -14.15 1.59
CA MET A 94 5.65 -14.08 0.54
C MET A 94 6.52 -12.83 0.69
N GLY A 95 7.06 -12.65 1.90
CA GLY A 95 8.42 -12.13 2.05
C GLY A 95 9.40 -13.21 1.59
N LEU A 96 9.33 -13.59 0.32
CA LEU A 96 10.22 -14.59 -0.26
C LEU A 96 11.43 -13.87 -0.86
N VAL A 97 12.41 -13.71 0.05
CA VAL A 97 13.88 -13.77 -0.14
C VAL A 97 14.50 -12.79 -1.13
#